data_AF-A0A966KY32-F1
#
_entry.id   AF-A0A966KY32-F1
#
_cell.length_a   1.000
_cell.length_b   1.000
_cell.length_c   1.000
_cell.angle_alpha   90.00
_cell.angle_beta   90.00
_cell.angle_gamma   90.00
#
_symmetry.space_group_name_H-M   'P 1'
#
loop_
_entity.id
_entity.type
_entity.pdbx_description
1 polymer ?
#
loop_
_entity_poly.entity_id
_entity_poly.type
_entity_poly.pdbx_seq_one_letter_code
_entity_poly.pdbx_strand_id
1 'polypeptide(L)'
;SSGYSIKTSTNVDDISVNSVIEESIGIAEMGKNPIAVEPGKYEVILSPYAFAEFISSLSYLALNARAVEEGTSFLAGNFGKKILGDNITIYDDGLSPETIPMPFDFEGVSKKKVVFFENGVAKDVVYDTLTAYKNGKESTGHSLPQPSSFSPYPMNIIMKGGDLSKDEIISHVEHGLYVHRFW
;
A
#
# COMPACT_ATOMS: atom_id res chain seq x y z
N SER A 1 -6.47 -8.67 23.19
CA SER A 1 -5.82 -7.96 22.06
C SER A 1 -5.76 -6.47 22.39
N SER A 2 -4.68 -5.77 22.09
CA SER A 2 -4.68 -4.29 22.12
C SER A 2 -5.34 -3.80 20.84
N GLY A 3 -6.53 -3.21 20.96
CA GLY A 3 -7.19 -2.61 19.80
C GLY A 3 -6.37 -1.44 19.24
N TYR A 4 -6.35 -1.30 17.93
CA TYR A 4 -5.56 -0.30 17.22
C TYR A 4 -6.37 0.32 16.09
N SER A 5 -6.34 1.64 16.03
CA SER A 5 -6.75 2.43 14.86
C SER A 5 -5.86 3.66 14.75
N ILE A 6 -5.82 4.25 13.57
CA ILE A 6 -5.08 5.48 13.32
C ILE A 6 -5.83 6.32 12.28
N LYS A 7 -5.83 7.64 12.48
CA LYS A 7 -6.30 8.61 11.50
C LYS A 7 -5.17 9.59 11.20
N THR A 8 -4.96 9.86 9.92
CA THR A 8 -3.98 10.82 9.42
C THR A 8 -4.70 11.81 8.51
N SER A 9 -4.42 13.11 8.68
CA SER A 9 -4.90 14.17 7.80
C SER A 9 -3.91 15.34 7.83
N THR A 10 -3.92 16.16 6.77
CA THR A 10 -3.27 17.46 6.72
C THR A 10 -4.09 18.55 7.41
N ASN A 11 -5.36 18.29 7.71
CA ASN A 11 -6.26 19.16 8.45
C ASN A 11 -6.68 18.50 9.78
N VAL A 12 -6.50 19.23 10.88
CA VAL A 12 -6.84 18.75 12.23
C VAL A 12 -8.34 18.52 12.38
N ASP A 13 -9.18 19.27 11.68
CA ASP A 13 -10.64 19.16 11.77
C ASP A 13 -11.17 17.83 11.21
N ASP A 14 -10.40 17.16 10.34
CA ASP A 14 -10.75 15.84 9.80
C ASP A 14 -10.42 14.68 10.77
N ILE A 15 -9.80 14.99 11.91
CA ILE A 15 -9.37 14.01 12.91
C ILE A 15 -10.37 14.00 14.08
N SER A 16 -11.34 13.09 14.02
CA SER A 16 -12.24 12.82 15.14
C SER A 16 -11.58 11.86 16.14
N VAL A 17 -11.06 12.39 17.25
CA VAL A 17 -10.44 11.60 18.32
C VAL A 17 -11.39 10.52 18.86
N ASN A 18 -12.67 10.86 19.03
CA ASN A 18 -13.67 9.90 19.52
C ASN A 18 -13.83 8.71 18.58
N SER A 19 -13.87 8.94 17.26
CA SER A 19 -13.99 7.83 16.29
C SER A 19 -12.81 6.85 16.34
N VAL A 20 -11.59 7.38 16.51
CA VAL A 20 -10.37 6.57 16.66
C VAL A 20 -10.41 5.78 17.96
N ILE A 21 -10.87 6.39 19.06
CA ILE A 21 -11.00 5.68 20.34
C ILE A 21 -12.06 4.58 20.24
N GLU A 22 -13.24 4.88 19.68
CA GLU A 22 -14.34 3.93 19.54
C GLU A 22 -13.96 2.72 18.67
N GLU A 23 -13.30 2.95 17.54
CA GLU A 23 -12.80 1.87 16.67
C GLU A 23 -11.80 0.99 17.43
N SER A 24 -10.83 1.61 18.11
CA SER A 24 -9.83 0.89 18.91
C SER A 24 -10.46 0.05 20.02
N ILE A 25 -11.44 0.61 20.75
CA ILE A 25 -12.17 -0.13 21.77
C ILE A 25 -12.89 -1.31 21.12
N GLY A 26 -13.66 -1.10 20.05
CA GLY A 26 -14.40 -2.16 19.36
C GLY A 26 -13.52 -3.35 18.96
N ILE A 27 -12.33 -3.08 18.40
CA ILE A 27 -11.36 -4.14 18.05
C ILE A 27 -10.84 -4.86 19.29
N ALA A 28 -10.54 -4.12 20.36
CA ALA A 28 -10.10 -4.73 21.62
C ALA A 28 -11.18 -5.65 22.21
N GLU A 29 -12.45 -5.25 22.11
CA GLU A 29 -13.59 -6.03 22.57
C GLU A 29 -13.79 -7.31 21.76
N MET A 30 -13.69 -7.24 20.44
CA MET A 30 -13.72 -8.44 19.56
C MET A 30 -12.62 -9.44 19.94
N GLY A 31 -11.46 -8.95 20.38
CA GLY A 31 -10.32 -9.77 20.79
C GLY A 31 -10.34 -10.28 22.23
N LYS A 32 -11.45 -10.15 22.99
CA LYS A 32 -11.56 -10.61 24.39
C LYS A 32 -11.64 -12.14 24.53
N ASN A 33 -12.29 -12.82 23.59
CA ASN A 33 -12.55 -14.26 23.61
C ASN A 33 -11.90 -14.94 22.39
N PRO A 34 -10.58 -15.12 22.38
CA PRO A 34 -9.90 -15.73 21.24
C PRO A 34 -10.35 -17.19 21.09
N ILE A 35 -10.58 -17.59 19.85
CA ILE A 35 -10.82 -18.98 19.47
C ILE A 35 -9.61 -19.53 18.72
N ALA A 36 -9.34 -20.82 18.88
CA ALA A 36 -8.33 -21.49 18.08
C ALA A 36 -8.79 -21.55 16.62
N VAL A 37 -7.88 -21.26 15.69
CA VAL A 37 -8.09 -21.41 14.26
C VAL A 37 -7.20 -22.56 13.80
N GLU A 38 -7.80 -23.59 13.22
CA GLU A 38 -7.05 -24.75 12.71
C GLU A 38 -6.19 -24.35 11.50
N PRO A 39 -5.02 -24.98 11.28
CA PRO A 39 -4.25 -24.75 10.06
C PRO A 39 -5.04 -25.14 8.81
N GLY A 40 -5.12 -24.23 7.84
CA GLY A 40 -5.91 -24.49 6.63
C GLY A 40 -5.87 -23.35 5.62
N LYS A 41 -6.68 -23.52 4.57
CA LYS A 41 -6.95 -22.46 3.58
C LYS A 41 -8.22 -21.74 4.00
N TYR A 42 -8.13 -20.42 4.08
CA TYR A 42 -9.23 -19.55 4.43
C TYR A 42 -9.38 -18.47 3.37
N GLU A 43 -10.62 -18.06 3.13
CA GLU A 43 -10.86 -16.76 2.52
C GLU A 43 -10.48 -15.68 3.53
N VAL A 44 -9.74 -14.66 3.09
CA VAL A 44 -9.19 -13.63 3.98
C VAL A 44 -9.62 -12.26 3.50
N ILE A 45 -10.26 -11.52 4.40
CA ILE A 45 -10.50 -10.09 4.24
C ILE A 45 -9.39 -9.36 5.00
N LEU A 46 -8.57 -8.60 4.28
CA LEU A 46 -7.61 -7.69 4.88
C LEU A 46 -8.29 -6.36 5.19
N SER A 47 -8.15 -5.87 6.42
CA SER A 47 -8.51 -4.49 6.71
C SER A 47 -7.60 -3.52 5.94
N PRO A 48 -7.98 -2.23 5.85
CA PRO A 48 -7.08 -1.20 5.32
C PRO A 48 -5.73 -1.15 6.02
N TYR A 49 -5.65 -1.42 7.34
CA TYR A 49 -4.40 -1.41 8.09
C TYR A 49 -3.50 -2.60 7.71
N ALA A 50 -4.06 -3.82 7.70
CA ALA A 50 -3.31 -5.01 7.28
C ALA A 50 -2.82 -4.88 5.82
N PHE A 51 -3.65 -4.32 4.95
CA PHE A 51 -3.26 -4.07 3.57
C PHE A 51 -2.16 -3.00 3.46
N ALA A 52 -2.24 -1.91 4.22
CA ALA A 52 -1.18 -0.89 4.25
C ALA A 52 0.17 -1.46 4.71
N GLU A 53 0.15 -2.34 5.72
CA GLU A 53 1.33 -3.08 6.20
C GLU A 53 1.93 -3.99 5.13
N PHE A 54 1.07 -4.73 4.42
CA PHE A 54 1.46 -5.58 3.30
C PHE A 54 2.08 -4.75 2.16
N ILE A 55 1.41 -3.67 1.74
CA ILE A 55 1.88 -2.78 0.67
C ILE A 55 3.19 -2.07 1.05
N SER A 56 3.35 -1.63 2.29
CA SER A 56 4.60 -1.02 2.77
C SER A 56 5.79 -1.97 2.60
N SER A 57 5.57 -3.27 2.75
CA SER A 57 6.60 -4.28 2.49
C SER A 57 6.93 -4.37 0.99
N LEU A 58 5.92 -4.28 0.12
CA LEU A 58 6.11 -4.28 -1.34
C LEU A 58 6.80 -3.02 -1.86
N SER A 59 6.61 -1.85 -1.22
CA SER A 59 7.33 -0.61 -1.54
C SER A 59 8.84 -0.84 -1.59
N TYR A 60 9.34 -1.55 -0.58
CA TYR A 60 10.76 -1.91 -0.47
C TYR A 60 11.14 -3.06 -1.40
N LEU A 61 10.34 -4.13 -1.42
CA LEU A 61 10.74 -5.40 -2.04
C LEU A 61 10.53 -5.46 -3.57
N ALA A 62 9.61 -4.67 -4.12
CA ALA A 62 9.18 -4.89 -5.50
C ALA A 62 8.82 -3.65 -6.33
N LEU A 63 8.34 -2.58 -5.72
CA LEU A 63 7.71 -1.46 -6.46
C LEU A 63 8.70 -0.36 -6.87
N ASN A 64 10.00 -0.64 -6.89
CA ASN A 64 11.06 0.31 -7.20
C ASN A 64 12.02 -0.24 -8.26
N ALA A 65 12.64 0.67 -9.03
CA ALA A 65 13.55 0.34 -10.12
C ALA A 65 14.74 -0.52 -9.68
N ARG A 66 15.27 -0.27 -8.48
CA ARG A 66 16.41 -1.03 -7.96
C ARG A 66 16.07 -2.50 -7.76
N ALA A 67 14.93 -2.82 -7.16
CA ALA A 67 14.47 -4.20 -6.98
C ALA A 67 14.23 -4.91 -8.33
N VAL A 68 13.82 -4.17 -9.36
CA VAL A 68 13.70 -4.70 -10.72
C VAL A 68 15.08 -4.98 -11.35
N GLU A 69 16.03 -4.04 -11.23
CA GLU A 69 17.42 -4.21 -11.69
C GLU A 69 18.12 -5.40 -11.02
N GLU A 70 17.89 -5.59 -9.72
CA GLU A 70 18.45 -6.68 -8.93
C GLU A 70 17.71 -8.02 -9.13
N GLY A 71 16.58 -8.02 -9.85
CA GLY A 71 15.78 -9.22 -10.11
C GLY A 71 15.00 -9.75 -8.89
N THR A 72 14.92 -8.98 -7.81
CA THR A 72 14.20 -9.33 -6.58
C THR A 72 12.72 -8.96 -6.64
N SER A 73 12.36 -8.01 -7.51
CA SER A 73 10.97 -7.64 -7.77
C SER A 73 10.25 -8.68 -8.62
N PHE A 74 9.04 -9.06 -8.22
CA PHE A 74 8.14 -9.89 -9.05
C PHE A 74 7.71 -9.18 -10.36
N LEU A 75 7.94 -7.86 -10.50
CA LEU A 75 7.69 -7.11 -11.74
C LEU A 75 8.79 -7.35 -12.80
N ALA A 76 9.97 -7.84 -12.39
CA ALA A 76 11.06 -8.16 -13.30
C ALA A 76 10.57 -9.20 -14.35
N GLY A 77 10.56 -8.80 -15.62
CA GLY A 77 10.08 -9.64 -16.72
C GLY A 77 8.55 -9.78 -16.83
N ASN A 78 7.77 -9.05 -16.04
CA ASN A 78 6.31 -9.12 -16.03
C ASN A 78 5.59 -7.84 -16.46
N PHE A 79 6.30 -6.77 -16.78
CA PHE A 79 5.68 -5.56 -17.36
C PHE A 79 4.83 -5.90 -18.59
N GLY A 80 3.62 -5.33 -18.64
CA GLY A 80 2.61 -5.58 -19.67
C GLY A 80 1.78 -6.86 -19.48
N LYS A 81 2.10 -7.71 -18.49
CA LYS A 81 1.35 -8.95 -18.22
C LYS A 81 0.31 -8.74 -17.12
N LYS A 82 -0.82 -9.44 -17.23
CA LYS A 82 -1.82 -9.54 -16.15
C LYS A 82 -1.33 -10.55 -15.12
N ILE A 83 -0.97 -10.07 -13.94
CA ILE A 83 -0.45 -10.90 -12.84
C ILE A 83 -1.28 -10.79 -11.56
N LEU A 84 -2.26 -9.89 -11.52
CA LEU A 84 -3.23 -9.72 -10.43
C LEU A 84 -4.68 -9.75 -10.98
N GLY A 85 -5.66 -9.72 -10.07
CA GLY A 85 -7.09 -9.61 -10.42
C GLY A 85 -7.40 -8.30 -11.18
N ASP A 86 -8.43 -8.32 -12.03
CA ASP A 86 -8.88 -7.11 -12.77
C ASP A 86 -9.42 -6.00 -11.88
N ASN A 87 -9.92 -6.37 -10.70
CA ASN A 87 -10.33 -5.42 -9.67
C ASN A 87 -9.16 -4.69 -9.00
N ILE A 88 -7.89 -4.99 -9.35
CA ILE A 88 -6.72 -4.41 -8.68
C ILE A 88 -6.08 -3.32 -9.54
N THR A 89 -6.14 -2.09 -9.04
CA THR A 89 -5.40 -0.94 -9.56
C THR A 89 -4.67 -0.27 -8.41
N ILE A 90 -3.33 -0.18 -8.49
CA ILE A 90 -2.46 0.36 -7.44
C ILE A 90 -1.47 1.32 -8.08
N TYR A 91 -1.31 2.49 -7.49
CA TYR A 91 -0.44 3.55 -7.96
C TYR A 91 0.17 4.32 -6.79
N ASP A 92 1.30 4.99 -7.02
CA ASP A 92 1.84 6.02 -6.15
C ASP A 92 1.48 7.39 -6.72
N ASP A 93 0.92 8.27 -5.90
CA ASP A 93 0.57 9.63 -6.29
C ASP A 93 0.89 10.62 -5.16
N GLY A 94 2.09 11.20 -5.21
CA GLY A 94 2.56 12.18 -4.25
C GLY A 94 1.78 13.49 -4.19
N LEU A 95 0.87 13.75 -5.13
CA LEU A 95 0.02 14.93 -5.12
C LEU A 95 -1.42 14.63 -4.67
N SER A 96 -1.75 13.35 -4.43
CA SER A 96 -3.10 12.97 -4.03
C SER A 96 -3.42 13.45 -2.62
N PRO A 97 -4.59 14.09 -2.41
CA PRO A 97 -5.07 14.50 -1.08
C PRO A 97 -5.49 13.31 -0.20
N GLU A 98 -5.56 12.09 -0.75
CA GLU A 98 -5.85 10.86 0.00
C GLU A 98 -4.65 10.40 0.86
N THR A 99 -3.47 10.95 0.59
CA THR A 99 -2.24 10.70 1.34
C THR A 99 -1.67 12.02 1.87
N ILE A 100 -0.57 11.99 2.62
CA ILE A 100 0.17 13.22 2.94
C ILE A 100 0.91 13.68 1.69
N PRO A 101 0.51 14.79 1.04
CA PRO A 101 1.10 15.18 -0.23
C PRO A 101 2.57 15.55 -0.07
N MET A 102 3.40 15.10 -1.01
CA MET A 102 4.82 15.38 -1.09
C MET A 102 5.15 15.76 -2.54
N PRO A 103 5.27 17.06 -2.88
CA PRO A 103 5.33 17.49 -4.28
C PRO A 103 6.68 17.26 -4.96
N PHE A 104 7.76 17.10 -4.20
CA PHE A 104 9.10 16.81 -4.72
C PHE A 104 9.83 15.83 -3.81
N ASP A 105 10.79 15.11 -4.37
CA ASP A 105 11.65 14.20 -3.62
C ASP A 105 12.89 14.89 -3.02
N PHE A 106 13.78 14.10 -2.43
CA PHE A 106 14.98 14.60 -1.78
C PHE A 106 16.12 14.96 -2.75
N GLU A 107 15.90 14.87 -4.06
CA GLU A 107 16.77 15.41 -5.12
C GLU A 107 16.22 16.72 -5.71
N GLY A 108 15.03 17.16 -5.25
CA GLY A 108 14.33 18.34 -5.77
C GLY A 108 13.54 18.04 -7.06
N VAL A 109 13.33 16.77 -7.41
CA VAL A 109 12.56 16.38 -8.59
C VAL A 109 11.07 16.33 -8.23
N SER A 110 10.23 16.98 -9.05
CA SER A 110 8.78 16.92 -8.87
C SER A 110 8.27 15.48 -8.96
N LYS A 111 7.45 15.05 -7.99
CA LYS A 111 6.89 13.69 -8.00
C LYS A 111 5.91 13.53 -9.16
N LYS A 112 5.99 12.40 -9.84
CA LYS A 112 5.05 11.98 -10.88
C LYS A 112 4.19 10.85 -10.33
N LYS A 113 2.92 10.81 -10.74
CA LYS A 113 2.07 9.64 -10.51
C LYS A 113 2.66 8.43 -11.25
N VAL A 114 2.83 7.31 -10.55
CA VAL A 114 3.33 6.06 -11.10
C VAL A 114 2.28 4.97 -10.89
N VAL A 115 1.78 4.40 -11.97
CA VAL A 115 0.84 3.28 -11.90
C VAL A 115 1.65 1.98 -11.87
N PHE A 116 1.56 1.23 -10.77
CA PHE A 116 2.21 -0.10 -10.66
C PHE A 116 1.37 -1.16 -11.34
N PHE A 117 0.05 -1.10 -11.10
CA PHE A 117 -0.91 -2.02 -11.65
C PHE A 117 -2.15 -1.29 -12.13
N GLU A 118 -2.63 -1.66 -13.31
CA GLU A 118 -3.87 -1.16 -13.89
C GLU A 118 -4.74 -2.35 -14.31
N ASN A 119 -5.87 -2.55 -13.63
CA ASN A 119 -6.76 -3.70 -13.82
C ASN A 119 -5.99 -5.04 -13.82
N GLY A 120 -5.07 -5.18 -12.87
CA GLY A 120 -4.21 -6.34 -12.66
C GLY A 120 -3.03 -6.49 -13.61
N VAL A 121 -2.88 -5.59 -14.59
CA VAL A 121 -1.74 -5.55 -15.52
C VAL A 121 -0.58 -4.81 -14.86
N ALA A 122 0.61 -5.42 -14.82
CA ALA A 122 1.84 -4.79 -14.36
C ALA A 122 2.29 -3.69 -15.34
N LYS A 123 2.54 -2.47 -14.85
CA LYS A 123 2.78 -1.27 -15.68
C LYS A 123 4.19 -0.72 -15.53
N ASP A 124 4.50 -0.09 -14.40
CA ASP A 124 5.82 0.51 -14.16
C ASP A 124 6.21 0.46 -12.67
N VAL A 125 7.38 0.99 -12.32
CA VAL A 125 7.92 1.17 -10.96
C VAL A 125 8.41 2.61 -10.75
N VAL A 126 8.75 2.98 -9.52
CA VAL A 126 9.34 4.29 -9.24
C VAL A 126 10.83 4.35 -9.54
N TYR A 127 11.31 5.54 -9.91
CA TYR A 127 12.69 5.85 -10.27
C TYR A 127 13.19 7.10 -9.53
N ASP A 128 14.45 7.07 -9.11
CA ASP A 128 15.24 8.26 -8.73
C ASP A 128 16.12 8.67 -9.93
N THR A 129 16.90 9.75 -9.80
CA THR A 129 17.73 10.23 -10.92
C THR A 129 18.74 9.17 -11.41
N LEU A 130 19.35 8.42 -10.50
CA LEU A 130 20.37 7.42 -10.84
C LEU A 130 19.77 6.22 -11.57
N THR A 131 18.73 5.61 -11.01
CA THR A 131 18.06 4.45 -11.61
C THR A 131 17.34 4.82 -12.90
N ALA A 132 16.75 6.03 -12.98
CA ALA A 132 16.19 6.54 -14.22
C ALA A 132 17.25 6.59 -15.34
N TYR A 133 18.40 7.21 -15.05
CA TYR A 133 19.51 7.31 -16.01
C TYR A 133 19.98 5.93 -16.50
N LYS A 134 20.17 4.97 -15.59
CA LYS A 134 20.59 3.60 -15.94
C LYS A 134 19.60 2.87 -16.86
N ASN A 135 18.31 3.14 -16.72
CA ASN A 135 17.24 2.50 -17.49
C ASN A 135 16.79 3.32 -18.72
N GLY A 136 17.47 4.44 -19.03
CA GLY A 136 17.06 5.32 -20.12
C GLY A 136 15.66 5.94 -19.92
N LYS A 137 15.25 6.13 -18.66
CA LYS A 137 13.98 6.74 -18.26
C LYS A 137 14.21 8.12 -17.63
N GLU A 138 13.12 8.81 -17.35
CA GLU A 138 13.12 10.01 -16.52
C GLU A 138 12.87 9.67 -15.05
N SER A 139 13.42 10.46 -14.14
CA SER A 139 13.09 10.35 -12.71
C SER A 139 11.59 10.56 -12.50
N THR A 140 11.01 9.75 -11.62
CA THR A 140 9.62 9.90 -11.18
C THR A 140 9.51 10.73 -9.91
N GLY A 141 10.64 11.23 -9.39
CA GLY A 141 10.72 11.98 -8.16
C GLY A 141 10.49 11.06 -6.96
N HIS A 142 11.26 9.98 -6.82
CA HIS A 142 11.14 9.03 -5.69
C HIS A 142 12.45 8.76 -4.98
N SER A 143 13.40 9.69 -5.05
CA SER A 143 14.63 9.60 -4.27
C SER A 143 14.37 9.76 -2.78
N LEU A 144 15.13 9.05 -1.96
CA LEU A 144 15.20 9.23 -0.50
C LEU A 144 16.38 10.14 -0.10
N PRO A 145 16.43 10.66 1.14
CA PRO A 145 17.58 11.45 1.58
C PRO A 145 18.87 10.67 1.42
N GLN A 146 19.86 11.25 0.73
CA GLN A 146 21.12 10.56 0.47
C GLN A 146 22.10 10.71 1.65
N PRO A 147 22.92 9.69 1.93
CA PRO A 147 22.97 8.39 1.26
C PRO A 147 21.82 7.46 1.68
N SER A 148 21.14 6.82 0.72
CA SER A 148 20.08 5.85 1.00
C SER A 148 20.32 4.50 0.32
N SER A 149 20.22 3.42 1.09
CA SER A 149 20.20 2.05 0.58
C SER A 149 18.81 1.59 0.14
N PHE A 150 17.80 2.47 0.19
CA PHE A 150 16.39 2.15 -0.05
C PHE A 150 15.78 2.97 -1.20
N SER A 151 16.57 3.81 -1.85
CA SER A 151 16.15 4.62 -3.00
C SER A 151 16.14 3.78 -4.30
N PRO A 152 15.18 4.01 -5.21
CA PRO A 152 13.98 4.86 -5.07
C PRO A 152 12.87 4.21 -4.22
N TYR A 153 11.99 5.01 -3.63
CA TYR A 153 10.97 4.53 -2.71
C TYR A 153 9.58 5.18 -2.91
N PRO A 154 8.51 4.40 -3.12
CA PRO A 154 7.14 4.90 -3.16
C PRO A 154 6.58 5.15 -1.75
N MET A 155 6.10 6.36 -1.50
CA MET A 155 5.63 6.83 -0.18
C MET A 155 4.13 7.13 -0.14
N ASN A 156 3.47 7.21 -1.30
CA ASN A 156 2.11 7.68 -1.46
C ASN A 156 1.27 6.65 -2.23
N ILE A 157 1.37 5.38 -1.84
CA ILE A 157 0.69 4.28 -2.51
C ILE A 157 -0.80 4.28 -2.17
N ILE A 158 -1.62 4.20 -3.21
CA ILE A 158 -3.07 4.13 -3.15
C ILE A 158 -3.52 2.91 -3.96
N MET A 159 -4.40 2.11 -3.37
CA MET A 159 -5.20 1.13 -4.11
C MET A 159 -6.56 1.74 -4.38
N LYS A 160 -7.00 1.70 -5.64
CA LYS A 160 -8.33 2.17 -6.03
C LYS A 160 -9.40 1.33 -5.32
N GLY A 161 -10.32 2.00 -4.63
CA GLY A 161 -11.46 1.35 -3.98
C GLY A 161 -12.43 0.72 -5.00
N GLY A 162 -13.15 -0.31 -4.54
CA GLY A 162 -14.30 -0.87 -5.26
C GLY A 162 -15.62 -0.23 -4.80
N ASP A 163 -16.73 -0.80 -5.27
CA ASP A 163 -18.07 -0.25 -5.02
C ASP A 163 -18.76 -0.83 -3.78
N LEU A 164 -18.18 -1.87 -3.16
CA LEU A 164 -18.75 -2.54 -2.00
C LEU A 164 -18.31 -1.87 -0.69
N SER A 165 -19.25 -1.74 0.24
CA SER A 165 -18.98 -1.39 1.63
C SER A 165 -18.28 -2.54 2.37
N LYS A 166 -17.65 -2.23 3.50
CA LYS A 166 -17.01 -3.23 4.37
C LYS A 166 -18.00 -4.32 4.80
N ASP A 167 -19.21 -3.95 5.18
CA ASP A 167 -20.21 -4.90 5.68
C ASP A 167 -20.72 -5.81 4.56
N GLU A 168 -20.86 -5.28 3.33
CA GLU A 168 -21.15 -6.08 2.16
C GLU A 168 -20.02 -7.08 1.87
N ILE A 169 -18.75 -6.64 1.87
CA ILE A 169 -17.60 -7.56 1.67
C ILE A 169 -17.61 -8.68 2.71
N ILE A 170 -17.82 -8.35 3.99
CA ILE A 170 -17.88 -9.34 5.08
C ILE A 170 -19.05 -10.30 4.85
N SER A 171 -20.22 -9.81 4.43
CA SER A 171 -21.41 -10.65 4.21
C SER A 171 -21.25 -11.68 3.08
N HIS A 172 -20.33 -11.45 2.13
CA HIS A 172 -20.05 -12.39 1.04
C HIS A 172 -19.17 -13.57 1.49
N VAL A 173 -18.55 -13.49 2.66
CA VAL A 173 -17.64 -14.53 3.18
C VAL A 173 -18.36 -15.37 4.23
N GLU A 174 -18.75 -16.59 3.85
CA GLU A 174 -19.45 -17.53 4.75
C GLU A 174 -18.52 -18.05 5.85
N HIS A 175 -17.27 -18.37 5.51
CA HIS A 175 -16.27 -18.85 6.46
C HIS A 175 -14.87 -18.39 6.06
N GLY A 176 -14.32 -17.46 6.83
CA GLY A 176 -13.03 -16.85 6.54
C GLY A 176 -12.43 -16.11 7.73
N LEU A 177 -11.33 -15.41 7.48
CA LEU A 177 -10.62 -14.63 8.47
C LEU A 177 -10.68 -13.15 8.09
N TYR A 178 -11.08 -12.31 9.05
CA TYR A 178 -10.86 -10.87 8.97
C TYR A 178 -9.55 -10.54 9.68
N VAL A 179 -8.53 -10.16 8.93
CA VAL A 179 -7.22 -9.79 9.47
C VAL A 179 -7.18 -8.29 9.65
N HIS A 180 -7.24 -7.84 10.90
CA HIS A 180 -7.19 -6.41 11.21
C HIS A 180 -5.77 -5.83 11.03
N ARG A 181 -4.74 -6.50 11.55
CA ARG A 181 -3.32 -6.13 11.43
C ARG A 181 -2.43 -7.37 11.51
N PHE A 182 -1.21 -7.28 11.00
CA PHE A 182 -0.22 -8.36 11.10
C PHE A 182 0.68 -8.24 12.34
N TRP A 183 0.87 -7.05 12.92
CA TRP A 183 1.66 -6.82 14.14
C TRP A 183 1.08 -5.76 15.08
#